data_AF-A0A1I8FPI2-F1
#
_entry.id   AF-A0A1I8FPI2-F1
#
_cell.length_a   1.000
_cell.length_b   1.000
_cell.length_c   1.000
_cell.angle_alpha   90.00
_cell.angle_beta   90.00
_cell.angle_gamma   90.00
#
_symmetry.space_group_name_H-M   'P 1'
#
loop_
_entity.id
_entity.type
_entity.pdbx_description
1 polymer ?
#
loop_
_entity_poly.entity_id
_entity_poly.type
_entity_poly.pdbx_seq_one_letter_code
_entity_poly.pdbx_strand_id
1 'polypeptide(L)'
;NVGFHGFPGALKTSRFVLKTSEGIGRVREGGYAYILESTFNQYYRERDCELTQIGGIFNPSSYAFAVPQGNAFLKEELGEVILQLHKEQFIEDMSNAWIKRFNLTGPPCSEAVDDASPTGTMEVASFGASSSSP
;
A
#
# COMPACT_ATOMS: atom_id res chain seq x y z
N ASN A 1 29.03 -40.44 27.38
CA ASN A 1 29.51 -39.33 26.53
C ASN A 1 28.48 -39.12 25.43
N VAL A 2 27.54 -38.19 25.61
CA VAL A 2 26.58 -37.78 24.58
C VAL A 2 26.78 -36.29 24.40
N GLY A 3 27.50 -35.94 23.33
CA GLY A 3 27.80 -34.57 22.96
C GLY A 3 26.58 -33.91 22.33
N PHE A 4 26.21 -32.74 22.84
CA PHE A 4 25.32 -31.83 22.14
C PHE A 4 26.04 -31.36 20.87
N HIS A 5 25.64 -31.88 19.72
CA HIS A 5 25.99 -31.28 18.44
C HIS A 5 25.32 -29.90 18.38
N GLY A 6 26.12 -28.85 18.58
CA GLY A 6 25.68 -27.49 18.31
C GLY A 6 25.24 -27.38 16.86
N PHE A 7 24.03 -26.85 16.64
CA PHE A 7 23.55 -26.47 15.32
C PHE A 7 24.46 -25.39 14.74
N PRO A 8 25.14 -25.62 13.60
CA PRO A 8 25.96 -24.61 12.96
C PRO A 8 25.07 -23.83 12.00
N GLY A 9 24.56 -22.69 12.44
CA GLY A 9 23.80 -21.78 11.60
C GLY A 9 23.63 -20.48 12.35
N ALA A 10 24.52 -19.52 12.06
CA ALA A 10 24.55 -18.22 12.70
C ALA A 10 23.14 -17.65 12.81
N LEU A 11 22.74 -17.32 14.05
CA LEU A 11 21.52 -16.57 14.32
C LEU A 11 21.57 -15.28 13.49
N LYS A 12 20.76 -15.18 12.44
CA LYS A 12 20.34 -13.87 11.91
C LYS A 12 19.38 -13.29 12.95
N THR A 13 19.93 -12.82 14.08
CA THR A 13 19.19 -12.35 15.26
C THR A 13 18.32 -11.13 14.99
N SER A 14 18.55 -10.42 13.88
CA SER A 14 17.76 -9.26 13.51
C SER A 14 16.49 -9.65 12.75
N ARG A 15 15.34 -9.46 13.42
CA ARG A 15 14.01 -9.48 12.79
C ARG A 15 13.78 -8.26 11.90
N PHE A 16 14.59 -7.21 12.05
CA PHE A 16 14.57 -6.03 11.21
C PHE A 16 15.38 -6.25 9.93
N VAL A 17 14.92 -5.60 8.87
CA VAL A 17 15.59 -5.52 7.57
C VAL A 17 16.00 -4.07 7.30
N LEU A 18 17.07 -3.89 6.53
CA LEU A 18 17.55 -2.54 6.17
C LEU A 18 16.85 -1.99 4.93
N LYS A 19 16.35 -2.88 4.06
CA LYS A 19 15.72 -2.54 2.79
C LYS A 19 14.41 -3.30 2.63
N THR A 20 13.44 -2.64 2.02
CA THR A 20 12.12 -3.21 1.74
C THR A 20 12.22 -4.47 0.88
N SER A 21 13.10 -4.50 -0.13
CA SER A 21 13.31 -5.66 -0.99
C SER A 21 13.77 -6.91 -0.23
N GLU A 22 14.58 -6.74 0.83
CA GLU A 22 14.97 -7.86 1.71
C GLU A 22 13.78 -8.35 2.52
N GLY A 23 12.94 -7.44 3.04
CA GLY A 23 11.70 -7.78 3.73
C GLY A 23 10.75 -8.59 2.86
N ILE A 24 10.51 -8.14 1.63
CA ILE A 24 9.68 -8.86 0.65
C ILE A 24 10.27 -10.24 0.34
N GLY A 25 11.59 -10.35 0.15
CA GLY A 25 12.26 -11.64 -0.06
C GLY A 25 12.00 -12.64 1.08
N ARG A 26 12.14 -12.19 2.34
CA ARG A 26 11.85 -13.03 3.51
C ARG A 26 10.38 -13.42 3.62
N VAL A 27 9.45 -12.55 3.22
CA VAL A 27 8.01 -12.90 3.17
C VAL A 27 7.77 -14.03 2.18
N ARG A 28 8.39 -13.98 0.99
CA ARG A 28 8.28 -15.05 -0.03
C ARG A 28 8.89 -16.38 0.44
N GLU A 29 9.96 -16.34 1.24
CA GLU A 29 10.56 -17.54 1.85
C GLU A 29 9.63 -18.20 2.89
N GLY A 30 8.63 -17.47 3.39
CA GLY A 30 7.66 -17.96 4.37
C GLY A 30 8.11 -17.80 5.83
N GLY A 31 7.17 -18.00 6.77
CA GLY A 31 7.43 -17.90 8.20
C GLY A 31 7.76 -16.47 8.71
N TYR A 32 7.60 -15.46 7.86
CA TYR A 32 7.89 -14.07 8.17
C TYR A 32 6.75 -13.15 7.69
N ALA A 33 6.35 -12.21 8.53
CA ALA A 33 5.45 -11.13 8.15
C ALA A 33 6.21 -9.81 8.23
N TYR A 34 6.07 -8.98 7.20
CA TYR A 34 6.75 -7.71 7.11
C TYR A 34 5.77 -6.55 7.29
N ILE A 35 6.00 -5.74 8.31
CA ILE A 35 5.19 -4.55 8.56
C ILE A 35 5.70 -3.45 7.62
N LEU A 36 4.80 -2.98 6.76
CA LEU A 36 5.05 -1.96 5.76
C LEU A 36 3.89 -0.98 5.76
N GLU A 37 4.17 0.28 5.48
CA GLU A 37 3.13 1.29 5.29
C GLU A 37 2.16 0.89 4.17
N SER A 38 0.89 1.25 4.29
CA SER A 38 -0.18 0.86 3.38
C SER A 38 0.09 1.19 1.91
N THR A 39 0.62 2.38 1.62
CA THR A 39 0.92 2.83 0.25
C THR A 39 1.96 1.93 -0.42
N PHE A 40 3.03 1.61 0.30
CA PHE A 40 4.05 0.70 -0.18
C PHE A 40 3.52 -0.74 -0.24
N ASN A 41 2.75 -1.18 0.76
CA ASN A 41 2.11 -2.50 0.73
C ASN A 41 1.27 -2.69 -0.53
N GLN A 42 0.45 -1.70 -0.89
CA GLN A 42 -0.28 -1.68 -2.15
C GLN A 42 0.66 -1.78 -3.33
N TYR A 43 1.65 -0.88 -3.45
CA TYR A 43 2.63 -0.91 -4.55
C TYR A 43 3.23 -2.29 -4.79
N TYR A 44 3.68 -3.01 -3.74
CA TYR A 44 4.27 -4.33 -3.92
C TYR A 44 3.23 -5.40 -4.29
N ARG A 45 2.04 -5.38 -3.69
CA ARG A 45 0.98 -6.36 -3.97
C ARG A 45 0.39 -6.22 -5.37
N GLU A 46 0.36 -5.01 -5.94
CA GLU A 46 -0.13 -4.82 -7.32
C GLU A 46 0.83 -5.42 -8.37
N ARG A 47 2.09 -5.68 -7.99
CA ARG A 47 3.16 -6.22 -8.85
C ARG A 47 3.47 -7.68 -8.58
N ASP A 48 3.08 -8.18 -7.42
CA ASP A 48 3.37 -9.54 -6.98
C ASP A 48 2.11 -10.13 -6.33
N CYS A 49 1.39 -10.92 -7.11
CA CYS A 49 0.10 -11.47 -6.72
C CYS A 49 0.24 -12.59 -5.67
N GLU A 50 1.46 -13.06 -5.38
CA GLU A 50 1.71 -14.01 -4.28
C GLU A 50 1.71 -13.31 -2.91
N LEU A 51 1.84 -11.97 -2.88
CA LEU A 51 1.81 -11.19 -1.65
C LEU A 51 0.38 -10.91 -1.21
N THR A 52 0.08 -11.23 0.04
CA THR A 52 -1.18 -10.92 0.68
C THR A 52 -1.02 -9.92 1.82
N GLN A 53 -2.03 -9.07 2.00
CA GLN A 53 -2.12 -8.19 3.15
C GLN A 53 -2.88 -8.92 4.27
N ILE A 54 -2.28 -8.93 5.45
CA ILE A 54 -2.91 -9.47 6.65
C ILE A 54 -3.41 -8.32 7.51
N GLY A 55 -4.72 -8.27 7.74
CA GLY A 55 -5.36 -7.22 8.54
C GLY A 55 -5.50 -5.87 7.82
N GLY A 56 -5.94 -4.86 8.56
CA GLY A 56 -6.13 -3.48 8.08
C GLY A 56 -5.00 -2.54 8.48
N ILE A 57 -5.20 -1.25 8.22
CA ILE A 57 -4.28 -0.19 8.63
C ILE A 57 -4.41 0.01 10.15
N PHE A 58 -3.32 -0.15 10.89
CA PHE A 58 -3.32 -0.02 12.36
C PHE A 58 -2.84 1.36 12.84
N ASN A 59 -2.17 2.14 11.99
CA ASN A 59 -1.72 3.50 12.31
C ASN A 59 -1.81 4.38 11.05
N PRO A 60 -2.97 5.02 10.79
CA PRO A 60 -3.12 5.90 9.65
C PRO A 60 -2.17 7.09 9.78
N SER A 61 -1.31 7.26 8.79
CA SER A 61 -0.35 8.37 8.70
C SER A 61 -0.50 9.05 7.35
N SER A 62 -0.27 10.36 7.30
CA SER A 62 -0.32 11.16 6.08
C SER A 62 1.05 11.74 5.72
N TYR A 63 1.26 11.99 4.44
CA TYR A 63 2.41 12.73 3.93
C TYR A 63 2.13 14.22 3.91
N ALA A 64 3.17 15.03 4.15
CA ALA A 64 3.07 16.48 4.15
C ALA A 64 4.34 17.11 3.56
N PHE A 65 4.17 18.30 2.97
CA PHE A 65 5.28 19.13 2.55
C PHE A 65 5.75 19.99 3.72
N ALA A 66 7.03 19.86 4.08
CA ALA A 66 7.63 20.70 5.11
C ALA A 66 7.99 22.07 4.54
N VAL A 67 7.49 23.13 5.18
CA VAL A 67 7.77 24.53 4.83
C VAL A 67 8.63 25.15 5.94
N PRO A 68 9.67 25.95 5.63
CA PRO A 68 10.46 26.65 6.64
C PRO A 68 9.60 27.51 7.56
N GLN A 69 9.93 27.50 8.85
CA GLN A 69 9.22 28.31 9.84
C GLN A 69 9.31 29.80 9.49
N GLY A 70 8.19 30.51 9.62
CA GLY A 70 8.08 31.94 9.29
C GLY A 70 7.67 32.24 7.85
N ASN A 71 7.72 31.26 6.95
CA ASN A 71 7.23 31.43 5.58
C ASN A 71 5.72 31.11 5.50
N ALA A 72 4.89 32.04 6.01
CA ALA A 72 3.43 31.89 6.00
C ALA A 72 2.84 31.88 4.59
N PHE A 73 3.36 32.75 3.70
CA PHE A 73 2.90 32.86 2.32
C PHE A 73 3.00 31.54 1.56
N LEU A 74 4.17 30.89 1.57
CA LEU A 74 4.34 29.61 0.86
C LEU A 74 3.49 28.49 1.46
N LYS A 75 3.29 28.50 2.79
CA LYS A 75 2.42 27.53 3.46
C LYS A 75 0.97 27.68 3.01
N GLU A 76 0.47 28.92 2.91
CA GLU A 76 -0.90 29.22 2.48
C GLU A 76 -1.11 28.87 1.01
N GLU A 77 -0.21 29.32 0.13
CA GLU A 77 -0.26 29.04 -1.31
C GLU A 77 -0.26 27.54 -1.60
N LEU A 78 0.66 26.80 -0.97
CA LEU A 78 0.76 25.34 -1.14
C LEU A 78 -0.49 24.64 -0.61
N GLY A 79 -1.05 25.13 0.50
CA GLY A 79 -2.30 24.62 1.05
C GLY A 79 -3.47 24.77 0.06
N GLU A 80 -3.63 25.95 -0.54
CA GLU A 80 -4.67 26.21 -1.54
C GLU A 80 -4.52 25.30 -2.76
N VAL A 81 -3.31 25.20 -3.32
CA VAL A 81 -3.05 24.34 -4.48
C VAL A 81 -3.31 22.86 -4.16
N ILE A 82 -2.90 22.35 -2.99
CA ILE A 82 -3.18 20.96 -2.60
C ILE A 82 -4.69 20.68 -2.49
N LEU A 83 -5.46 21.65 -1.98
CA LEU A 83 -6.92 21.53 -1.90
C LEU A 83 -7.55 21.52 -3.30
N GLN A 84 -7.07 22.36 -4.21
CA GLN A 84 -7.53 22.38 -5.59
C GLN A 84 -7.25 21.03 -6.28
N LEU A 85 -6.03 20.48 -6.12
CA LEU A 85 -5.66 19.17 -6.67
C LEU A 85 -6.49 18.02 -6.11
N HIS A 86 -6.90 18.09 -4.83
CA HIS A 86 -7.84 17.13 -4.26
C HIS A 86 -9.24 17.26 -4.86
N LYS A 87 -9.75 18.50 -4.98
CA LYS A 87 -11.06 18.78 -5.56
C LYS A 87 -11.18 18.28 -7.00
N GLU A 88 -10.10 18.36 -7.76
CA GLU A 88 -10.01 17.88 -9.14
C GLU A 88 -9.69 16.39 -9.25
N GLN A 89 -9.57 15.66 -8.13
CA GLN A 89 -9.18 14.24 -8.07
C GLN A 89 -7.80 13.91 -8.67
N PHE A 90 -7.00 14.94 -8.99
CA PHE A 90 -5.69 14.77 -9.61
C PHE A 90 -4.74 13.90 -8.79
N ILE A 91 -4.77 14.03 -7.46
CA ILE A 91 -3.94 13.21 -6.56
C ILE A 91 -4.36 11.74 -6.58
N GLU A 92 -5.66 11.46 -6.70
CA GLU A 92 -6.19 10.10 -6.82
C GLU A 92 -5.76 9.46 -8.14
N ASP A 93 -5.87 10.21 -9.25
CA ASP A 93 -5.42 9.78 -10.56
C ASP A 93 -3.92 9.48 -10.59
N MET A 94 -3.12 10.37 -9.99
CA MET A 94 -1.69 10.17 -9.82
C MET A 94 -1.39 8.93 -8.97
N SER A 95 -2.12 8.69 -7.88
CA SER A 95 -1.97 7.48 -7.08
C SER A 95 -2.26 6.21 -7.90
N ASN A 96 -3.36 6.20 -8.66
CA ASN A 96 -3.69 5.09 -9.55
C ASN A 96 -2.60 4.87 -10.62
N ALA A 97 -2.12 5.93 -11.24
CA ALA A 97 -1.07 5.84 -12.25
C ALA A 97 0.25 5.31 -11.67
N TRP A 98 0.71 5.87 -10.55
CA TRP A 98 2.06 5.63 -10.03
C TRP A 98 2.17 4.48 -9.04
N ILE A 99 1.19 4.33 -8.14
CA ILE A 99 1.22 3.27 -7.13
C ILE A 99 0.65 1.98 -7.71
N LYS A 100 -0.54 2.02 -8.31
CA LYS A 100 -1.18 0.81 -8.82
C LYS A 100 -0.60 0.34 -10.15
N ARG A 101 -0.41 1.23 -11.12
CA ARG A 101 -0.20 0.81 -12.53
C ARG A 101 1.21 0.99 -13.09
N PHE A 102 2.05 1.82 -12.48
CA PHE A 102 3.34 2.20 -13.07
C PHE A 102 4.28 1.01 -13.29
N ASN A 103 4.85 0.92 -14.48
CA ASN A 103 5.85 -0.11 -14.85
C ASN A 103 5.33 -1.54 -14.67
N LEU A 104 4.04 -1.77 -14.96
CA LEU A 104 3.45 -3.11 -15.09
C LEU A 104 3.40 -3.53 -16.56
N THR A 105 3.57 -4.83 -16.82
CA THR A 105 3.44 -5.45 -18.15
C THR A 105 2.03 -6.03 -18.41
N GLY A 106 1.09 -5.83 -17.47
CA GLY A 106 -0.27 -6.34 -17.51
C GLY A 106 -1.19 -5.58 -16.54
N PRO A 107 -2.44 -6.04 -16.31
CA PRO A 107 -3.30 -5.47 -15.29
C PRO A 107 -2.66 -5.61 -13.90
N PRO A 108 -2.91 -4.67 -12.97
CA PRO A 108 -2.49 -4.82 -11.59
C PRO A 108 -3.16 -6.04 -10.95
N CYS A 109 -2.50 -6.69 -9.98
CA CYS A 109 -3.03 -7.91 -9.37
C CYS A 109 -4.44 -7.75 -8.76
N SER A 110 -4.82 -6.55 -8.31
CA SER A 110 -6.18 -6.27 -7.84
C SER A 110 -7.25 -6.30 -8.93
N GLU A 111 -6.86 -6.11 -10.20
CA GLU A 111 -7.73 -6.10 -11.38
C GLU A 111 -7.48 -7.33 -12.28
N ALA A 112 -6.51 -8.19 -11.92
CA ALA A 112 -6.21 -9.41 -12.65
C ALA A 112 -7.33 -10.43 -12.39
N VAL A 113 -8.34 -10.43 -13.26
CA VAL A 113 -9.34 -11.50 -13.32
C VAL A 113 -8.69 -12.71 -13.98
N ASP A 114 -8.51 -13.78 -13.21
CA ASP A 114 -8.24 -15.08 -13.78
C ASP A 114 -9.45 -15.51 -14.62
N ASP A 115 -9.24 -15.82 -15.91
CA ASP A 115 -10.23 -16.49 -16.79
C ASP A 115 -10.63 -17.91 -16.29
N ALA A 116 -10.28 -18.24 -15.04
CA ALA A 116 -10.51 -19.52 -14.39
C ALA A 116 -11.28 -19.36 -13.06
N SER A 117 -12.36 -18.57 -13.02
CA SER A 117 -13.43 -18.79 -12.03
C SER A 117 -14.76 -18.15 -12.43
N PRO A 118 -15.81 -18.93 -12.78
CA PRO A 118 -17.15 -18.40 -12.94
C PRO A 118 -17.81 -18.40 -11.56
N THR A 119 -17.74 -17.31 -10.81
CA THR A 119 -18.73 -17.10 -9.74
C THR A 119 -18.90 -15.62 -9.47
N GLY A 120 -19.90 -15.03 -10.16
CA GLY A 120 -20.30 -13.66 -9.89
C GLY A 120 -20.96 -13.52 -8.52
N THR A 121 -20.74 -12.36 -7.89
CA THR A 121 -21.68 -11.78 -6.93
C THR A 121 -21.64 -10.26 -7.06
N MET A 122 -22.84 -9.67 -7.09
CA MET A 122 -23.17 -8.29 -7.47
C MET A 122 -22.63 -7.22 -6.51
N GLU A 123 -22.18 -6.09 -7.08
CA GLU A 123 -22.08 -4.81 -6.39
C GLU A 123 -23.49 -4.19 -6.28
N VAL A 124 -23.92 -3.85 -5.07
CA VAL A 124 -25.08 -2.97 -4.84
C VAL A 124 -24.55 -1.62 -4.38
N ALA A 125 -24.51 -0.65 -5.29
CA ALA A 125 -24.36 0.75 -4.93
C ALA A 125 -25.69 1.26 -4.35
N SER A 126 -25.69 1.63 -3.06
CA SER A 126 -26.79 2.39 -2.46
C SER A 126 -26.51 3.88 -2.69
N PHE A 127 -27.20 4.48 -3.66
CA PHE A 127 -27.26 5.93 -3.81
C PHE A 127 -28.42 6.46 -2.99
N GLY A 128 -28.12 7.41 -2.10
CA GLY A 128 -29.08 8.05 -1.21
C GLY A 128 -30.21 8.73 -1.96
N ALA A 129 -31.43 8.48 -1.51
CA ALA A 129 -32.62 9.20 -1.94
C ALA A 129 -32.53 10.65 -1.49
N SER A 130 -32.50 11.58 -2.44
CA SER A 130 -32.77 12.99 -2.21
C SER A 130 -34.25 13.16 -1.87
N SER A 131 -34.52 13.71 -0.69
CA SER A 131 -35.82 14.21 -0.26
C SER A 131 -36.31 15.34 -1.18
N SER A 132 -37.50 15.20 -1.75
CA SER A 132 -38.25 16.31 -2.34
C SER A 132 -39.63 16.40 -1.70
N SER A 133 -39.80 17.41 -0.85
CA SER A 133 -41.09 18.04 -0.49
C SER A 133 -41.27 19.27 -1.40
N PRO A 134 -42.50 19.77 -1.68
CA PRO A 134 -43.61 19.98 -0.74
C PRO A 134 -44.82 19.08 -0.93
#